data_AF-A0A2E8ATL7-F1
#
_entry.id   AF-A0A2E8ATL7-F1
#
_cell.length_a   1.000
_cell.length_b   1.000
_cell.length_c   1.000
_cell.angle_alpha   90.00
_cell.angle_beta   90.00
_cell.angle_gamma   90.00
#
_symmetry.space_group_name_H-M   'P 1'
#
loop_
_entity.id
_entity.type
_entity.pdbx_description
1 polymer ?
#
loop_
_entity_poly.entity_id
_entity_poly.type
_entity_poly.pdbx_seq_one_letter_code
_entity_poly.pdbx_strand_id
1 'polypeptide(L)' 'MGVIVTESYIDHPYFCPWCEHGAIEATKLEAFENMVYQWVRCDKCKKEWHDIYQLVNYEEIE' A
#
# COMPACT_ATOMS: atom_id res chain seq x y z
N MET A 1 -18.54 -4.39 0.67
CA MET A 1 -17.67 -3.73 -0.33
C MET A 1 -16.39 -4.55 -0.41
N GLY A 2 -16.12 -5.18 -1.54
CA GLY A 2 -15.00 -6.12 -1.69
C GLY A 2 -13.67 -5.38 -1.87
N VAL A 3 -12.64 -5.83 -1.16
CA VAL A 3 -11.26 -5.40 -1.39
C VAL A 3 -10.84 -5.97 -2.75
N ILE A 4 -10.42 -5.11 -3.68
CA ILE A 4 -9.82 -5.55 -4.94
C ILE A 4 -8.37 -5.90 -4.61
N VAL A 5 -8.09 -7.20 -4.48
CA VAL A 5 -6.73 -7.71 -4.30
C VAL A 5 -6.22 -8.14 -5.67
N THR A 6 -5.27 -7.40 -6.22
CA THR A 6 -4.50 -7.86 -7.38
C THR A 6 -3.20 -8.45 -6.87
N GLU A 7 -3.02 -9.77 -6.97
CA GLU A 7 -1.79 -10.47 -6.55
C GLU A 7 -0.53 -9.77 -7.09
N SER A 8 -0.59 -9.31 -8.35
CA SER A 8 0.51 -8.58 -8.99
C SER A 8 0.93 -7.29 -8.29
N TYR A 9 0.01 -6.57 -7.64
CA TYR A 9 0.35 -5.35 -6.90
C TYR A 9 1.01 -5.67 -5.56
N ILE A 10 0.55 -6.71 -4.87
CA ILE A 10 1.16 -7.13 -3.60
C ILE A 10 2.61 -7.58 -3.82
N ASP A 11 2.88 -8.30 -4.92
CA ASP A 11 4.23 -8.73 -5.26
C ASP A 11 5.13 -7.56 -5.70
N HIS A 12 4.55 -6.52 -6.31
CA HIS A 12 5.28 -5.38 -6.90
C HIS A 12 4.54 -4.03 -6.68
N PRO A 13 4.53 -3.47 -5.46
CA PRO A 13 3.70 -2.30 -5.10
C PRO A 13 4.30 -0.97 -5.57
N TYR A 14 4.68 -0.88 -6.84
CA TYR A 14 5.30 0.29 -7.47
C TYR A 14 4.53 0.76 -8.71
N PHE A 15 3.24 0.39 -8.82
CA PHE A 15 2.39 0.81 -9.93
C PHE A 15 0.94 1.03 -9.49
N CYS A 16 0.21 1.88 -10.19
CA CYS A 16 -1.21 2.06 -9.94
C CYS A 16 -2.02 0.84 -10.42
N PRO A 17 -2.75 0.12 -9.55
CA PRO A 17 -3.45 -1.11 -9.94
C PRO A 17 -4.65 -0.87 -10.87
N TRP A 18 -5.01 0.39 -11.14
CA TRP A 18 -6.09 0.74 -12.07
C TRP A 18 -5.62 1.28 -13.43
N CYS A 19 -4.43 1.85 -13.54
CA CYS A 19 -3.95 2.45 -14.78
C CYS A 19 -2.52 2.09 -15.16
N GLU A 20 -1.92 1.18 -14.37
CA GLU A 20 -0.60 0.56 -14.58
C GLU A 20 0.56 1.58 -14.62
N HIS A 21 0.31 2.81 -14.19
CA HIS A 21 1.33 3.84 -14.13
C HIS A 21 2.29 3.59 -12.97
N GLY A 22 3.59 3.57 -13.25
CA GLY A 22 4.64 3.26 -12.27
C GLY A 22 4.99 4.38 -11.28
N ALA A 23 4.38 5.57 -11.40
CA ALA A 23 4.58 6.64 -10.41
C ALA A 23 3.38 6.69 -9.45
N ILE A 24 3.68 6.46 -8.18
CA ILE A 24 2.76 6.53 -7.04
C ILE A 24 3.44 7.30 -5.90
N GLU A 25 2.66 8.06 -5.15
CA GLU A 25 3.11 8.81 -3.98
C GLU A 25 2.60 8.13 -2.70
N ALA A 26 3.52 7.73 -1.82
CA ALA A 26 3.21 7.34 -0.45
C ALA A 26 3.26 8.57 0.46
N THR A 27 2.14 8.91 1.09
CA THR A 27 1.95 10.24 1.70
C THR A 27 1.84 10.24 3.21
N LYS A 28 1.23 9.20 3.80
CA LYS A 28 0.92 9.13 5.23
C LYS A 28 0.95 7.69 5.72
N LEU A 29 1.34 7.50 6.97
CA LEU A 29 1.20 6.26 7.72
C LEU A 29 0.30 6.49 8.94
N GLU A 30 -0.63 5.58 9.19
CA GLU A 30 -1.34 5.47 10.46
C GLU A 30 -1.24 4.03 10.97
N ALA A 31 -0.89 3.87 12.24
CA ALA A 31 -0.81 2.58 12.90
C ALA A 31 -1.98 2.42 13.89
N PHE A 32 -2.59 1.24 13.90
CA PHE A 32 -3.63 0.87 14.86
C PHE A 32 -3.48 -0.61 15.23
N GLU A 33 -3.33 -0.89 16.53
CA GLU A 33 -3.04 -2.23 17.05
C GLU A 33 -1.81 -2.86 16.36
N ASN A 34 -1.99 -3.98 15.66
CA ASN A 34 -0.94 -4.69 14.92
C ASN A 34 -0.96 -4.38 13.41
N MET A 35 -1.66 -3.32 12.99
CA MET A 35 -1.83 -2.94 11.59
C MET A 35 -1.22 -1.57 11.31
N VAL A 36 -0.72 -1.37 10.09
CA VAL A 36 -0.32 -0.07 9.56
C VAL A 36 -1.01 0.15 8.22
N TYR A 37 -1.62 1.32 8.05
CA TYR A 37 -2.25 1.78 6.82
C TYR A 37 -1.36 2.85 6.20
N GLN A 38 -1.02 2.69 4.93
CA GLN A 38 -0.25 3.67 4.16
C GLN A 38 -1.14 4.28 3.07
N TRP A 39 -1.28 5.59 3.08
CA TRP A 39 -2.01 6.32 2.04
C TRP A 39 -1.14 6.40 0.79
N VAL A 40 -1.65 5.85 -0.29
CA VAL A 40 -0.99 5.85 -1.59
C VAL A 40 -1.89 6.54 -2.61
N ARG A 41 -1.29 7.34 -3.48
CA ARG A 41 -1.97 8.06 -4.56
C ARG A 41 -1.27 7.84 -5.89
N CYS A 42 -2.04 7.67 -6.95
CA CYS A 42 -1.50 7.67 -8.31
C CYS A 42 -1.45 9.09 -8.88
N ASP A 43 -0.29 9.51 -9.38
CA ASP A 43 -0.12 10.85 -9.94
C ASP A 43 -0.80 11.04 -11.29
N LYS A 44 -1.10 9.95 -12.00
CA LYS A 44 -1.77 9.97 -13.30
C LYS A 44 -3.29 9.97 -13.18
N CYS A 45 -3.87 8.91 -12.60
CA CYS A 45 -5.33 8.76 -12.54
C CYS A 45 -5.97 9.30 -11.26
N LYS A 46 -5.15 9.80 -10.31
CA LYS A 46 -5.56 10.44 -9.05
C LYS A 46 -6.36 9.56 -8.09
N LYS A 47 -6.44 8.25 -8.35
CA LYS A 47 -6.98 7.29 -7.37
C LYS A 47 -6.10 7.23 -6.13
N GLU A 48 -6.76 6.99 -5.01
CA GLU A 48 -6.15 6.89 -3.69
C GLU A 48 -6.58 5.56 -3.06
N TRP A 49 -5.68 4.94 -2.32
CA TRP A 49 -5.90 3.67 -1.65
C TRP A 49 -5.01 3.53 -0.42
N HIS A 50 -5.25 2.46 0.34
CA HIS A 50 -4.40 2.07 1.46
C HIS A 50 -3.62 0.80 1.12
N ASP A 51 -2.31 0.86 1.25
CA ASP A 51 -1.52 -0.33 1.45
C ASP A 51 -1.67 -0.74 2.93
N ILE A 52 -1.95 -2.01 3.17
CA ILE A 52 -2.28 -2.55 4.49
C ILE A 52 -1.16 -3.50 4.90
N TYR A 53 -0.45 -3.15 5.97
CA TYR A 53 0.59 -3.96 6.57
C TYR A 53 0.11 -4.53 7.89
N GLN A 54 0.52 -5.77 8.18
CA GLN A 54 0.32 -6.41 9.48
C GLN A 54 1.69 -6.69 10.09
N LEU A 55 1.87 -6.34 11.36
CA LEU A 55 3.03 -6.75 12.12
C LEU A 55 2.98 -8.27 12.29
N VAL A 56 3.85 -8.98 11.57
CA VAL A 56 3.90 -10.44 11.54
C VAL A 56 5.06 -11.02 12.34
N ASN A 57 6.09 -10.23 12.60
CA ASN A 57 7.26 -10.63 13.37
C ASN A 57 8.03 -9.41 13.90
N TYR A 58 8.98 -9.61 14.79
CA TYR A 58 9.95 -8.62 15.23
C TYR A 58 11.31 -9.29 15.50
N GLU A 59 12.40 -8.54 15.35
CA GLU A 59 13.75 -8.98 15.71
C GLU A 59 14.47 -7.87 16.50
N GLU A 60 15.35 -8.26 17.42
CA GLU A 60 16.26 -7.33 18.10
C GLU A 60 17.42 -6.99 17.15
N ILE A 61 17.77 -5.71 17.02
CA ILE A 61 18.88 -5.23 16.18
C ILE A 61 19.96 -4.64 17.08
N GLU A 62 21.20 -5.13 16.96
CA GLU A 62 22.41 -4.60 17.61
C GLU A 62 23.11 -3.50 16.80
#